data_AF-A0A430R3C3-F1
#
_entry.id   AF-A0A430R3C3-F1
#
_cell.length_a   1.000
_cell.length_b   1.000
_cell.length_c   1.000
_cell.angle_alpha   90.00
_cell.angle_beta   90.00
_cell.angle_gamma   90.00
#
_symmetry.space_group_name_H-M   'P 1'
#
loop_
_entity.id
_entity.type
_entity.pdbx_description
1 polymer ?
#
loop_
_entity_poly.entity_id
_entity_poly.type
_entity_poly.pdbx_seq_one_letter_code
_entity_poly.pdbx_strand_id
1 'polypeptide(L)'
;LKGEGEGPLHLTLKGKDLPGEVAAEATLKDFFLSGRAQYRLGLGQAWLEAQGSFQAGWPGLPRGQPLGHLEGQGSLLGNGEVLPFRFAYRYRGGPLGVEALSLVGEAEGFRLRLAEGHLVLDLDRDLAPFGLPVRVKAEADGPWQEALQVSLERPEGRLSGKVWLWPLGAELLGEVLGEKVGV
;
A
#
# COMPACT_ATOMS: atom_id res chain seq x y z
N LEU A 1 -15.23 -22.49 -4.12
CA LEU A 1 -16.44 -22.21 -3.31
C LEU A 1 -17.65 -22.71 -4.10
N LYS A 2 -18.40 -23.68 -3.58
CA LYS A 2 -19.76 -24.02 -4.03
C LYS A 2 -20.67 -23.78 -2.83
N GLY A 3 -21.69 -22.95 -2.99
CA GLY A 3 -22.70 -22.69 -1.97
C GLY A 3 -24.06 -22.69 -2.64
N GLU A 4 -24.96 -23.56 -2.17
CA GLU A 4 -26.39 -23.56 -2.49
C GLU A 4 -27.14 -23.15 -1.22
N GLY A 5 -28.03 -22.16 -1.33
CA GLY A 5 -28.84 -21.69 -0.21
C GLY A 5 -29.84 -20.61 -0.62
N GLU A 6 -30.98 -20.56 0.06
CA GLU A 6 -31.94 -19.46 -0.05
C GLU A 6 -31.49 -18.30 0.86
N GLY A 7 -31.19 -17.13 0.28
CA GLY A 7 -30.79 -15.92 1.03
C GLY A 7 -29.29 -15.59 0.97
N PRO A 8 -28.85 -14.55 1.73
CA PRO A 8 -27.46 -14.10 1.72
C PRO A 8 -26.51 -15.14 2.34
N LEU A 9 -25.38 -15.39 1.68
CA LEU A 9 -24.30 -16.23 2.19
C LEU A 9 -23.30 -15.36 2.98
N HIS A 10 -23.07 -15.70 4.24
CA HIS A 10 -22.03 -15.08 5.05
C HIS A 10 -20.70 -15.80 4.88
N LEU A 11 -19.63 -15.04 4.64
CA LEU A 11 -18.30 -15.55 4.34
C LEU A 11 -17.30 -14.96 5.33
N THR A 12 -16.42 -15.82 5.84
CA THR A 12 -15.22 -15.42 6.59
C THR A 12 -14.00 -15.82 5.78
N LEU A 13 -13.14 -14.85 5.48
CA LEU A 13 -11.91 -15.06 4.73
C LEU A 13 -10.73 -15.05 5.69
N LYS A 14 -9.91 -16.09 5.62
CA LYS A 14 -8.61 -16.17 6.30
C LYS A 14 -7.52 -16.06 5.23
N GLY A 15 -6.61 -15.11 5.39
CA GLY A 15 -5.49 -14.89 4.48
C GLY A 15 -4.44 -15.99 4.62
N LYS A 16 -4.62 -17.12 3.92
CA LYS A 16 -3.59 -18.16 3.85
C LYS A 16 -2.42 -17.63 3.00
N ASP A 17 -1.20 -17.77 3.51
CA ASP A 17 0.05 -17.37 2.84
C ASP A 17 0.21 -15.86 2.58
N LEU A 18 -0.68 -15.02 3.13
CA LEU A 18 -0.47 -13.57 3.17
C LEU A 18 0.48 -13.24 4.33
N PRO A 19 1.49 -12.38 4.12
CA PRO A 19 2.29 -11.88 5.22
C PRO A 19 1.38 -11.10 6.17
N GLY A 20 1.38 -11.44 7.46
CA GLY A 20 0.55 -10.78 8.47
C GLY A 20 -0.80 -11.47 8.72
N GLU A 21 -1.65 -10.76 9.46
CA GLU A 21 -2.97 -11.20 9.89
C GLU A 21 -4.04 -10.50 9.06
N VAL A 22 -4.95 -11.28 8.47
CA VAL A 22 -6.11 -10.78 7.75
C VAL A 22 -7.37 -11.34 8.39
N ALA A 23 -8.30 -10.44 8.71
CA ALA A 23 -9.66 -10.79 9.08
C ALA A 23 -10.62 -10.08 8.12
N ALA A 24 -11.43 -10.84 7.40
CA ALA A 24 -12.45 -10.27 6.53
C ALA A 24 -13.77 -11.01 6.64
N GLU A 25 -14.83 -10.22 6.70
CA GLU A 25 -16.22 -10.68 6.75
C GLU A 25 -16.95 -10.13 5.54
N ALA A 26 -17.73 -10.98 4.88
CA ALA A 26 -18.47 -10.60 3.69
C ALA A 26 -19.85 -11.24 3.66
N THR A 27 -20.75 -10.60 2.93
CA THR A 27 -22.06 -11.11 2.57
C THR A 27 -22.14 -11.18 1.05
N LEU A 28 -22.47 -12.35 0.53
CA LEU A 28 -22.77 -12.60 -0.88
C LEU A 28 -24.29 -12.70 -1.05
N LYS A 29 -24.88 -11.79 -1.81
CA LYS A 29 -26.31 -11.77 -2.13
C LYS A 29 -26.49 -11.36 -3.58
N ASP A 30 -27.33 -12.06 -4.35
CA ASP A 30 -27.68 -11.70 -5.74
C ASP A 30 -26.45 -11.47 -6.64
N PHE A 31 -25.40 -12.29 -6.49
CA PHE A 31 -24.10 -12.09 -7.16
C PHE A 31 -23.49 -10.71 -6.88
N PHE A 32 -23.63 -10.25 -5.65
CA PHE A 32 -22.96 -9.09 -5.12
C PHE A 32 -22.32 -9.45 -3.79
N LEU A 33 -21.00 -9.35 -3.74
CA LEU A 33 -20.19 -9.57 -2.56
C LEU A 33 -19.90 -8.22 -1.92
N SER A 34 -20.22 -8.04 -0.64
CA SER A 34 -19.86 -6.83 0.10
C SER A 34 -19.36 -7.18 1.49
N GLY A 35 -18.42 -6.43 2.02
CA GLY A 35 -17.79 -6.79 3.28
C GLY A 35 -16.84 -5.76 3.84
N ARG A 36 -16.19 -6.14 4.93
CA ARG A 36 -15.11 -5.40 5.57
C ARG A 36 -13.89 -6.30 5.72
N ALA A 37 -12.72 -5.69 5.65
CA ALA A 37 -11.45 -6.35 5.85
C ALA A 37 -10.58 -5.53 6.79
N GLN A 38 -9.81 -6.23 7.61
CA GLN A 38 -8.76 -5.70 8.45
C GLN A 38 -7.48 -6.49 8.17
N TYR A 39 -6.37 -5.77 8.18
CA TYR A 39 -5.06 -6.27 7.89
C TYR A 39 -4.06 -5.72 8.90
N ARG A 40 -3.14 -6.58 9.34
CA ARG A 40 -2.08 -6.22 10.26
C ARG A 40 -0.81 -6.97 9.91
N LEU A 41 0.30 -6.27 9.75
CA LEU A 41 1.61 -6.86 9.45
C LEU A 41 2.66 -6.27 10.39
N GLY A 42 3.35 -7.16 11.11
CA GLY A 42 4.55 -6.78 11.86
C GLY A 42 5.75 -6.59 10.93
N LEU A 43 6.45 -5.47 11.09
CA LEU A 43 7.64 -5.06 10.31
C LEU A 43 8.80 -4.80 11.28
N GLY A 44 9.15 -5.81 12.07
CA GLY A 44 10.13 -5.65 13.16
C GLY A 44 9.55 -4.84 14.32
N GLN A 45 10.02 -3.60 14.49
CA GLN A 45 9.52 -2.70 15.54
C GLN A 45 8.33 -1.84 15.07
N ALA A 46 8.02 -1.85 13.77
CA ALA A 46 6.87 -1.17 13.20
C ALA A 46 5.70 -2.13 12.96
N TRP A 47 4.50 -1.56 12.82
CA TRP A 47 3.29 -2.28 12.43
C TRP A 47 2.60 -1.56 11.28
N LEU A 48 2.27 -2.31 10.22
CA LEU A 48 1.37 -1.83 9.18
C LEU A 48 -0.04 -2.31 9.53
N GLU A 49 -0.97 -1.37 9.71
CA GLU A 49 -2.38 -1.67 9.94
C GLU A 49 -3.22 -1.06 8.82
N ALA A 50 -4.22 -1.79 8.33
CA ALA A 50 -5.16 -1.29 7.34
C ALA A 50 -6.54 -1.89 7.56
N GLN A 51 -7.58 -1.10 7.30
CA GLN A 51 -8.95 -1.57 7.32
C GLN A 51 -9.75 -0.90 6.22
N GLY A 52 -10.77 -1.59 5.73
CA GLY A 52 -11.60 -1.06 4.67
C GLY A 52 -12.89 -1.84 4.45
N SER A 53 -13.71 -1.30 3.57
CA SER A 53 -14.90 -1.94 3.04
C SER A 53 -14.73 -2.23 1.57
N PHE A 54 -15.27 -3.35 1.13
CA PHE A 54 -15.24 -3.73 -0.28
C PHE A 54 -16.63 -4.14 -0.76
N GLN A 55 -16.81 -3.98 -2.07
CA GLN A 55 -17.98 -4.36 -2.83
C GLN A 55 -17.50 -4.92 -4.16
N ALA A 56 -18.05 -6.04 -4.61
CA ALA A 56 -17.73 -6.63 -5.89
C ALA A 56 -18.97 -7.31 -6.47
N GLY A 57 -19.27 -7.03 -7.73
CA GLY A 57 -20.38 -7.62 -8.47
C GLY A 57 -19.89 -8.39 -9.69
N TRP A 58 -20.66 -9.38 -10.13
CA TRP A 58 -20.38 -10.09 -11.38
C TRP A 58 -20.91 -9.29 -12.60
N PRO A 59 -20.38 -9.53 -13.81
CA PRO A 59 -20.79 -8.81 -15.01
C PRO A 59 -22.29 -9.00 -15.30
N GLY A 60 -23.05 -7.91 -15.33
CA GLY A 60 -24.52 -7.92 -15.52
C GLY A 60 -25.26 -6.67 -15.01
N LEU A 61 -24.61 -5.83 -14.21
CA LEU A 61 -25.12 -4.53 -13.71
C LEU A 61 -25.13 -3.45 -14.82
N PRO A 62 -26.01 -2.43 -14.74
CA PRO A 62 -26.11 -1.39 -15.76
C PRO A 62 -24.76 -0.67 -15.95
N ARG A 63 -24.43 -0.40 -17.21
CA ARG A 63 -23.17 0.21 -17.66
C ARG A 63 -22.82 1.44 -16.79
N GLY A 64 -21.63 1.43 -16.19
CA GLY A 64 -21.05 2.62 -15.53
C GLY A 64 -20.61 2.46 -14.07
N GLN A 65 -20.91 1.34 -13.39
CA GLN A 65 -20.43 1.08 -12.02
C GLN A 65 -19.17 0.18 -12.02
N PRO A 66 -18.24 0.36 -11.06
CA PRO A 66 -17.08 -0.52 -10.93
C PRO A 66 -17.54 -1.95 -10.58
N LEU A 67 -16.94 -2.94 -11.24
CA LEU A 67 -17.13 -4.37 -10.94
C LEU A 67 -16.57 -4.74 -9.55
N GLY A 68 -15.60 -3.96 -9.06
CA GLY A 68 -15.07 -4.07 -7.71
C GLY A 68 -14.67 -2.70 -7.17
N HIS A 69 -15.02 -2.41 -5.93
CA HIS A 69 -14.62 -1.23 -5.19
C HIS A 69 -14.10 -1.67 -3.83
N LEU A 70 -12.92 -1.22 -3.44
CA LEU A 70 -12.37 -1.38 -2.10
C LEU A 70 -11.93 0.00 -1.65
N GLU A 71 -12.30 0.42 -0.46
CA GLU A 71 -11.84 1.67 0.13
C GLU A 71 -11.53 1.49 1.59
N GLY A 72 -10.59 2.27 2.09
CA GLY A 72 -10.17 2.14 3.46
C GLY A 72 -9.10 3.12 3.86
N GLN A 73 -8.55 2.85 5.02
CA GLN A 73 -7.47 3.61 5.61
C GLN A 73 -6.52 2.68 6.34
N GLY A 74 -5.30 3.13 6.52
CA GLY A 74 -4.30 2.42 7.26
C GLY A 74 -3.27 3.37 7.83
N SER A 75 -2.30 2.80 8.52
CA SER A 75 -1.19 3.53 9.09
C SER A 75 0.01 2.61 9.23
N LEU A 76 1.20 3.17 9.00
CA LEU A 76 2.44 2.60 9.51
C LEU A 76 2.66 3.18 10.91
N LEU A 77 2.73 2.30 11.90
CA LEU A 77 2.88 2.62 13.31
C LEU A 77 4.32 2.35 13.72
N GLY A 78 4.94 3.33 14.36
CA GLY A 78 6.23 3.24 15.03
C GLY A 78 6.12 3.65 16.49
N ASN A 79 7.25 3.65 17.19
CA ASN A 79 7.34 4.09 18.57
C ASN A 79 7.00 5.59 18.71
N GLY A 80 5.75 5.87 19.10
CA GLY A 80 5.23 7.25 19.26
C GLY A 80 4.94 7.98 17.96
N GLU A 81 5.01 7.30 16.81
CA GLU A 81 4.96 7.89 15.48
C GLU A 81 3.97 7.16 14.58
N VAL A 82 3.28 7.90 13.70
CA VAL A 82 2.22 7.37 12.84
C VAL A 82 2.31 8.01 11.45
N LEU A 83 2.38 7.19 10.41
CA LEU A 83 2.24 7.62 9.02
C LEU A 83 0.89 7.11 8.46
N PRO A 84 -0.16 7.95 8.46
CA PRO A 84 -1.49 7.54 8.04
C PRO A 84 -1.62 7.58 6.51
N PHE A 85 -2.47 6.72 5.98
CA PHE A 85 -2.87 6.76 4.58
C PHE A 85 -4.33 6.32 4.39
N ARG A 86 -4.92 6.76 3.29
CA ARG A 86 -6.23 6.34 2.78
C ARG A 86 -6.05 5.75 1.40
N PHE A 87 -6.82 4.72 1.09
CA PHE A 87 -6.74 4.07 -0.20
C PHE A 87 -8.13 3.79 -0.78
N ALA A 88 -8.20 3.75 -2.09
CA ALA A 88 -9.35 3.29 -2.83
C ALA A 88 -8.89 2.52 -4.07
N TYR A 89 -9.50 1.39 -4.36
CA TYR A 89 -9.25 0.58 -5.53
C TYR A 89 -10.55 0.38 -6.30
N ARG A 90 -10.61 0.86 -7.55
CA ARG A 90 -11.81 0.84 -8.40
C ARG A 90 -11.58 0.01 -9.65
N TYR A 91 -11.98 -1.24 -9.58
CA TYR A 91 -11.90 -2.18 -10.70
C TYR A 91 -13.09 -2.01 -11.65
N ARG A 92 -12.82 -1.69 -12.93
CA ARG A 92 -13.85 -1.47 -13.97
C ARG A 92 -13.94 -2.58 -15.03
N GLY A 93 -13.24 -3.69 -14.84
CA GLY A 93 -13.08 -4.75 -15.85
C GLY A 93 -11.85 -4.47 -16.72
N GLY A 94 -10.97 -5.47 -16.84
CA GLY A 94 -9.65 -5.34 -17.47
C GLY A 94 -8.53 -5.94 -16.61
N PRO A 95 -7.26 -5.68 -16.93
CA PRO A 95 -6.14 -6.08 -16.07
C PRO A 95 -6.18 -5.31 -14.74
N LEU A 96 -5.74 -5.97 -13.66
CA LEU A 96 -5.51 -5.28 -12.38
C LEU A 96 -4.31 -4.35 -12.56
N GLY A 97 -4.53 -3.04 -12.44
CA GLY A 97 -3.53 -2.01 -12.68
C GLY A 97 -3.49 -0.94 -11.58
N VAL A 98 -2.38 -0.21 -11.53
CA VAL A 98 -2.16 0.89 -10.58
C VAL A 98 -3.08 2.08 -10.85
N GLU A 99 -3.61 2.19 -12.06
CA GLU A 99 -4.54 3.22 -12.49
C GLU A 99 -5.89 3.13 -11.76
N ALA A 100 -6.24 1.93 -11.29
CA ALA A 100 -7.40 1.69 -10.46
C ALA A 100 -7.17 2.04 -8.98
N LEU A 101 -5.91 2.22 -8.55
CA LEU A 101 -5.53 2.53 -7.19
C LEU A 101 -5.42 4.05 -6.99
N SER A 102 -6.05 4.53 -5.93
CA SER A 102 -5.79 5.81 -5.32
C SER A 102 -5.24 5.61 -3.92
N LEU A 103 -4.19 6.35 -3.58
CA LEU A 103 -3.54 6.32 -2.28
C LEU A 103 -3.22 7.75 -1.88
N VAL A 104 -3.54 8.14 -0.65
CA VAL A 104 -3.24 9.48 -0.12
C VAL A 104 -2.73 9.32 1.31
N GLY A 105 -1.56 9.88 1.60
CA GLY A 105 -0.99 9.93 2.96
C GLY A 105 -0.40 11.29 3.22
N GLU A 106 -0.56 11.78 4.45
CA GLU A 106 0.02 13.07 4.86
C GLU A 106 0.34 13.03 6.36
N ALA A 107 1.57 13.38 6.68
CA ALA A 107 2.10 13.63 8.01
C ALA A 107 3.28 14.60 7.91
N GLU A 108 3.84 15.03 9.04
CA GLU A 108 5.06 15.83 9.04
C GLU A 108 6.17 15.09 8.28
N GLY A 109 6.80 15.74 7.29
CA GLY A 109 7.84 15.16 6.44
C GLY A 109 7.39 13.99 5.55
N PHE A 110 6.08 13.77 5.38
CA PHE A 110 5.54 12.71 4.53
C PHE A 110 4.29 13.18 3.79
N ARG A 111 4.34 13.18 2.46
CA ARG A 111 3.20 13.35 1.59
C ARG A 111 3.24 12.31 0.48
N LEU A 112 2.12 11.64 0.29
CA LEU A 112 1.94 10.63 -0.74
C LEU A 112 0.61 10.87 -1.45
N ARG A 113 0.64 10.88 -2.77
CA ARG A 113 -0.57 10.86 -3.59
C ARG A 113 -0.32 9.98 -4.81
N LEU A 114 -1.12 8.94 -4.95
CA LEU A 114 -1.24 8.13 -6.14
C LEU A 114 -2.65 8.27 -6.68
N ALA A 115 -2.78 8.59 -7.96
CA ALA A 115 -4.05 8.56 -8.66
C ALA A 115 -3.81 8.35 -10.15
N GLU A 116 -4.58 7.48 -10.78
CA GLU A 116 -4.53 7.25 -12.24
C GLU A 116 -3.11 6.90 -12.74
N GLY A 117 -2.34 6.17 -11.91
CA GLY A 117 -0.97 5.78 -12.20
C GLY A 117 0.08 6.88 -12.02
N HIS A 118 -0.32 8.08 -11.60
CA HIS A 118 0.58 9.18 -11.29
C HIS A 118 0.87 9.27 -9.80
N LEU A 119 2.16 9.20 -9.44
CA LEU A 119 2.69 9.26 -8.09
C LEU A 119 3.31 10.63 -7.82
N VAL A 120 2.87 11.25 -6.73
CA VAL A 120 3.56 12.36 -6.07
C VAL A 120 3.98 11.88 -4.68
N LEU A 121 5.28 11.95 -4.41
CA LEU A 121 5.87 11.58 -3.13
C LEU A 121 6.84 12.68 -2.69
N ASP A 122 6.69 13.10 -1.45
CA ASP A 122 7.66 13.92 -0.73
C ASP A 122 7.83 13.27 0.64
N LEU A 123 9.02 12.72 0.88
CA LEU A 123 9.38 12.04 2.10
C LEU A 123 10.72 12.60 2.57
N ASP A 124 10.77 13.11 3.79
CA ASP A 124 12.00 13.41 4.51
C ASP A 124 11.80 13.07 5.99
N ARG A 125 12.17 11.83 6.36
CA ARG A 125 11.88 11.29 7.70
C ARG A 125 13.02 10.47 8.25
N ASP A 126 13.23 10.61 9.55
CA ASP A 126 13.95 9.60 10.33
C ASP A 126 13.02 8.39 10.54
N LEU A 127 13.46 7.21 10.11
CA LEU A 127 12.71 5.98 10.27
C LEU A 127 13.08 5.22 11.56
N ALA A 128 13.92 5.77 12.43
CA ALA A 128 14.28 5.17 13.72
C ALA A 128 13.04 4.80 14.58
N PRO A 129 11.97 5.63 14.64
CA PRO A 129 10.73 5.25 15.33
C PRO A 129 10.08 3.97 14.77
N PHE A 130 10.34 3.64 13.52
CA PHE A 130 9.83 2.44 12.84
C PHE A 130 10.81 1.25 12.89
N GLY A 131 11.91 1.37 13.67
CA GLY A 131 12.93 0.33 13.80
C GLY A 131 13.99 0.32 12.70
N LEU A 132 14.01 1.34 11.84
CA LEU A 132 15.01 1.49 10.78
C LEU A 132 15.81 2.77 11.07
N PRO A 133 16.98 2.71 11.74
CA PRO A 133 17.74 3.89 12.14
C PRO A 133 18.45 4.54 10.95
N VAL A 134 17.67 5.10 10.03
CA VAL A 134 18.10 5.75 8.80
C VAL A 134 17.11 6.87 8.50
N ARG A 135 17.65 8.02 8.11
CA ARG A 135 16.84 9.08 7.53
C ARG A 135 16.66 8.80 6.04
N VAL A 136 15.41 8.77 5.60
CA VAL A 136 15.05 8.55 4.20
C VAL A 136 14.55 9.86 3.64
N LYS A 137 15.15 10.26 2.53
CA LYS A 137 14.59 11.28 1.63
C LYS A 137 14.18 10.62 0.34
N ALA A 138 12.95 10.85 -0.10
CA ALA A 138 12.47 10.36 -1.38
C ALA A 138 11.53 11.38 -2.01
N GLU A 139 11.74 11.62 -3.30
CA GLU A 139 10.89 12.53 -4.07
C GLU A 139 10.48 11.85 -5.38
N ALA A 140 9.22 12.09 -5.76
CA ALA A 140 8.70 11.74 -7.07
C ALA A 140 7.55 12.65 -7.47
N ASP A 141 7.48 12.96 -8.76
CA ASP A 141 6.35 13.60 -9.39
C ASP A 141 6.29 13.06 -10.83
N GLY A 142 5.48 12.02 -11.05
CA GLY A 142 5.42 11.37 -12.34
C GLY A 142 4.73 10.00 -12.32
N PRO A 143 4.85 9.23 -13.41
CA PRO A 143 4.30 7.87 -13.50
C PRO A 143 4.85 6.94 -12.41
N TRP A 144 3.99 6.06 -11.87
CA TRP A 144 4.32 5.08 -10.83
C TRP A 144 5.49 4.15 -11.20
N GLN A 145 5.67 3.88 -12.50
CA GLN A 145 6.72 3.01 -13.02
C GLN A 145 8.10 3.69 -13.07
N GLU A 146 8.15 5.02 -12.94
CA GLU A 146 9.42 5.75 -12.93
C GLU A 146 10.18 5.57 -11.61
N ALA A 147 11.49 5.79 -11.70
CA ALA A 147 12.35 5.67 -10.55
C ALA A 147 12.15 6.85 -9.59
N LEU A 148 11.97 6.53 -8.32
CA LEU A 148 12.07 7.48 -7.21
C LEU A 148 13.52 7.90 -7.03
N GLN A 149 13.77 9.19 -6.84
CA GLN A 149 15.06 9.62 -6.30
C GLN A 149 15.05 9.39 -4.80
N VAL A 150 16.02 8.63 -4.29
CA VAL A 150 16.10 8.25 -2.88
C VAL A 150 17.48 8.56 -2.32
N SER A 151 17.51 9.03 -1.08
CA SER A 151 18.70 9.22 -0.26
C SER A 151 18.48 8.58 1.10
N LEU A 152 19.40 7.70 1.50
CA LEU A 152 19.45 7.04 2.79
C LEU A 152 20.63 7.63 3.56
N GLU A 153 20.35 8.27 4.69
CA GLU A 153 21.32 9.02 5.48
C GLU A 153 21.44 8.43 6.89
N ARG A 154 22.69 8.20 7.31
CA ARG A 154 23.07 7.81 8.67
C ARG A 154 24.27 8.65 9.11
N PRO A 155 24.58 8.73 10.42
CA PRO A 155 25.82 9.36 10.88
C PRO A 155 27.06 8.74 10.24
N GLU A 156 27.00 7.44 9.93
CA GLU A 156 28.11 6.68 9.36
C GLU A 156 28.27 6.87 7.84
N GLY A 157 27.30 7.47 7.14
CA GLY A 157 27.36 7.56 5.69
C GLY A 157 26.04 7.83 4.99
N ARG A 158 26.10 7.88 3.66
CA ARG A 158 24.96 8.18 2.80
C ARG A 158 24.97 7.30 1.56
N LEU A 159 23.81 6.78 1.20
CA LEU A 159 23.55 6.18 -0.11
C LEU A 159 22.51 7.01 -0.84
N SER A 160 22.65 7.18 -2.15
CA SER A 160 21.66 7.87 -2.96
C SER A 160 21.56 7.26 -4.35
N GLY A 161 20.38 7.37 -4.96
CA GLY A 161 20.17 6.88 -6.31
C GLY A 161 18.69 6.65 -6.59
N LYS A 162 18.40 5.56 -7.31
CA LYS A 162 17.10 5.26 -7.88
C LYS A 162 16.46 4.06 -7.23
N VAL A 163 15.15 4.12 -7.00
CA VAL A 163 14.34 2.99 -6.54
C VAL A 163 13.10 2.87 -7.40
N TRP A 164 12.77 1.65 -7.83
CA TRP A 164 11.54 1.35 -8.57
C TRP A 164 10.58 0.60 -7.67
N LEU A 165 9.32 1.08 -7.62
CA LEU A 165 8.25 0.39 -6.89
C LEU A 165 7.66 -0.76 -7.72
N TRP A 166 7.79 -0.71 -9.06
CA TRP A 166 7.32 -1.77 -9.95
C TRP A 166 8.03 -1.81 -11.33
N PRO A 167 8.73 -2.91 -11.69
CA PRO A 167 9.13 -4.00 -10.81
C PRO A 167 10.03 -3.50 -9.68
N LEU A 168 10.08 -4.22 -8.56
CA LEU A 168 10.93 -3.84 -7.43
C LEU A 168 12.40 -3.87 -7.82
N GLY A 169 13.10 -2.77 -7.58
CA GLY A 169 14.53 -2.65 -7.84
C GLY A 169 15.13 -1.41 -7.18
N ALA A 170 16.43 -1.39 -7.00
CA ALA A 170 17.17 -0.25 -6.48
C ALA A 170 18.56 -0.19 -7.13
N GLU A 171 19.04 1.03 -7.35
CA GLU A 171 20.41 1.35 -7.75
C GLU A 171 20.87 2.50 -6.88
N LEU A 172 21.58 2.19 -5.80
CA LEU A 172 22.05 3.16 -4.81
C LEU A 172 23.57 3.12 -4.73
N LEU A 173 24.18 4.30 -4.68
CA LEU A 173 25.62 4.45 -4.52
C LEU A 173 25.93 5.48 -3.44
N GLY A 174 27.05 5.29 -2.76
CA GLY A 174 27.55 6.29 -1.84
C GLY A 174 28.71 5.79 -0.99
N GLU A 175 28.81 6.34 0.21
CA GLU A 175 29.92 6.12 1.12
C GLU A 175 29.41 5.77 2.51
N VAL A 176 29.98 4.74 3.12
CA VAL A 176 29.70 4.31 4.48
C VAL A 176 31.03 4.05 5.18
N LEU A 177 31.28 4.74 6.28
CA LEU A 177 32.52 4.65 7.08
C LEU A 177 33.81 4.87 6.26
N GLY A 178 33.77 5.71 5.23
CA GLY A 178 34.92 5.94 4.35
C GLY A 178 35.03 5.00 3.15
N GLU A 179 34.15 3.99 3.06
CA GLU A 179 34.17 2.99 1.99
C GLU A 179 33.04 3.24 0.99
N LYS A 180 33.34 3.04 -0.29
CA LYS A 180 32.32 3.11 -1.35
C LYS A 180 31.44 1.87 -1.32
N VAL A 181 30.14 2.06 -1.21
CA VAL A 181 29.13 0.99 -1.17
C VAL A 181 28.10 1.22 -2.26
N GLY A 182 27.63 0.12 -2.85
CA GLY A 182 26.58 0.12 -3.86
C GLY A 182 25.63 -1.06 -3.71
N VAL A 183 24.36 -0.83 -4.04
CA VAL A 183 23.29 -1.85 -4.08
C VAL A 183 22.55 -1.72 -5.39
#